data_AF-A0A417TZC4-F1
#
_entry.id   AF-A0A417TZC4-F1
#
_cell.length_a   1.000
_cell.length_b   1.000
_cell.length_c   1.000
_cell.angle_alpha   90.00
_cell.angle_beta   90.00
_cell.angle_gamma   90.00
#
_symmetry.space_group_name_H-M   'P 1'
#
loop_
_entity.id
_entity.type
_entity.pdbx_description
1 polymer ?
#
loop_
_entity_poly.entity_id
_entity_poly.type
_entity_poly.pdbx_seq_one_letter_code
_entity_poly.pdbx_strand_id
1 'polypeptide(L)'
;MKVDDKTEIAELMKCFSETEIDNPKFPKLSRRAKFLKESEGGMMVMCDVMEEYMAEERKKFLTLIGSMIKNNDSDKIEQLQDPEFLQEMLHKYGLE
;
A
#
# COMPACT_ATOMS: atom_id res chain seq x y z
N MET A 1 14.29 1.89 -11.86
CA MET A 1 14.94 3.05 -12.52
C MET A 1 14.32 4.31 -11.94
N LYS A 2 15.05 5.09 -11.12
CA LYS A 2 14.58 6.44 -10.74
C LYS A 2 14.88 7.35 -11.94
N VAL A 3 13.83 7.71 -12.67
CA VAL A 3 13.93 8.69 -13.75
C VAL A 3 13.88 10.06 -13.09
N ASP A 4 15.05 10.66 -12.86
CA ASP A 4 15.18 12.07 -12.49
C ASP A 4 15.73 12.81 -13.71
N ASP A 5 14.81 13.23 -14.59
CA ASP A 5 15.11 14.00 -15.79
C ASP A 5 15.24 15.51 -15.51
N LYS A 6 15.28 15.89 -14.22
CA LYS A 6 15.35 17.26 -13.72
C LYS A 6 14.17 18.14 -14.15
N THR A 7 13.08 17.54 -14.63
CA THR A 7 11.86 18.28 -14.93
C THR A 7 11.12 18.63 -13.64
N GLU A 8 10.23 19.62 -13.75
CA GLU A 8 9.29 19.94 -12.67
C GLU A 8 8.39 18.75 -12.32
N ILE A 9 8.09 17.87 -13.29
CA ILE A 9 7.33 16.65 -13.06
C ILE A 9 8.16 15.67 -12.22
N ALA A 10 9.44 15.46 -12.52
CA ALA A 10 10.31 14.61 -11.70
C ALA A 10 10.42 15.15 -10.26
N GLU A 11 10.52 16.47 -10.09
CA GLU A 11 10.53 17.11 -8.78
C GLU A 11 9.20 16.89 -8.02
N LEU A 12 8.06 17.01 -8.71
CA LEU A 12 6.75 16.73 -8.13
C LEU A 12 6.59 15.25 -7.74
N MET A 13 6.98 14.32 -8.61
CA MET A 13 6.91 12.88 -8.36
C MET A 13 7.79 12.46 -7.19
N LYS A 14 8.93 13.14 -7.01
CA LYS A 14 9.78 12.94 -5.82
C LYS A 14 9.04 13.26 -4.53
N CYS A 15 8.24 14.35 -4.48
CA CYS A 15 7.46 14.69 -3.29
C CYS A 15 6.50 13.56 -2.87
N PHE A 16 5.88 12.83 -3.80
CA PHE A 16 4.99 11.71 -3.48
C PHE A 16 5.72 10.47 -2.93
N SER A 17 7.06 10.43 -3.02
CA SER A 17 7.88 9.37 -2.43
C SER A 17 8.44 9.73 -1.06
N GLU A 18 8.21 10.95 -0.57
CA GLU A 18 8.74 11.43 0.70
C GLU A 18 7.74 11.22 1.84
N THR A 19 8.25 10.83 3.01
CA THR A 19 7.44 10.65 4.20
C THR A 19 7.01 11.96 4.82
N GLU A 20 7.63 13.09 4.51
CA GLU A 20 7.19 14.44 4.89
C GLU A 20 7.34 15.38 3.71
N ILE A 21 6.30 16.15 3.40
CA ILE A 21 6.27 17.02 2.21
C ILE A 21 6.18 18.47 2.65
N ASP A 22 7.31 19.16 2.54
CA ASP A 22 7.39 20.62 2.69
C ASP A 22 8.20 21.22 1.54
N ASN A 23 7.60 21.23 0.34
CA ASN A 23 8.20 21.83 -0.84
C ASN A 23 7.54 23.19 -1.15
N PRO A 24 8.28 24.31 -1.10
CA PRO A 24 7.74 25.65 -1.38
C PRO A 24 7.35 25.86 -2.85
N LYS A 25 7.89 25.06 -3.78
CA LYS A 25 7.50 25.05 -5.20
C LYS A 25 6.09 24.46 -5.40
N PHE A 26 5.69 23.54 -4.52
CA PHE A 26 4.37 22.89 -4.56
C PHE A 26 3.57 23.15 -3.27
N PRO A 27 3.27 24.42 -2.94
CA PRO A 27 2.72 24.79 -1.63
C PRO A 27 1.32 24.21 -1.39
N LYS A 28 0.55 23.95 -2.45
CA LYS A 28 -0.77 23.29 -2.33
C LYS A 28 -0.63 21.83 -1.90
N LEU A 29 0.35 21.11 -2.46
CA LEU A 29 0.64 19.73 -2.09
C LEU A 29 1.12 19.66 -0.64
N SER A 30 2.12 20.48 -0.28
CA SER A 30 2.68 20.54 1.08
C SER A 30 1.60 20.83 2.13
N ARG A 31 0.73 21.82 1.88
CA ARG A 31 -0.40 22.13 2.77
C ARG A 31 -1.37 20.97 2.92
N ARG A 32 -1.72 20.28 1.83
CA ARG A 32 -2.68 19.18 1.87
C ARG A 32 -2.08 17.95 2.57
N ALA A 33 -0.83 17.61 2.28
CA ALA A 33 -0.12 16.53 2.94
C ALA A 33 -0.02 16.77 4.45
N LYS A 34 0.33 18.00 4.86
CA LYS A 34 0.36 18.41 6.26
C LYS A 34 -1.01 18.29 6.93
N PHE A 35 -2.07 18.77 6.28
CA PHE A 35 -3.43 18.63 6.79
C PHE A 35 -3.81 17.16 7.04
N LEU A 36 -3.56 16.28 6.07
CA LEU A 36 -3.91 14.85 6.17
C LEU A 36 -3.19 14.13 7.30
N LYS A 37 -2.00 14.60 7.70
CA LYS A 37 -1.20 13.97 8.77
C LYS A 37 -1.40 14.58 10.15
N GLU A 38 -1.52 15.89 10.21
CA GLU A 38 -1.41 16.61 11.49
C GLU A 38 -2.74 17.14 12.01
N SER A 39 -3.76 17.28 11.15
CA SER A 39 -5.07 17.73 11.62
C SER A 39 -5.94 16.55 12.02
N GLU A 40 -6.78 16.74 13.03
CA GLU A 40 -7.76 15.74 13.47
C GLU A 40 -8.67 15.28 12.32
N GLY A 41 -9.22 16.24 11.57
CA GLY A 41 -10.06 15.93 10.40
C GLY A 41 -9.31 15.20 9.27
N GLY A 42 -8.04 15.52 9.07
CA GLY A 42 -7.19 14.82 8.10
C GLY A 42 -6.85 13.39 8.51
N MET A 43 -6.51 13.21 9.79
CA MET A 43 -6.22 11.89 10.37
C MET A 43 -7.45 10.97 10.30
N MET A 44 -8.65 11.48 10.60
CA MET A 44 -9.89 10.68 10.48
C MET A 44 -10.10 10.17 9.04
N VAL A 45 -9.93 11.04 8.04
CA VAL A 45 -10.04 10.63 6.63
C VAL A 45 -9.00 9.57 6.27
N MET A 46 -7.76 9.71 6.75
CA MET A 46 -6.73 8.70 6.49
C MET A 46 -6.98 7.39 7.24
N CYS A 47 -7.59 7.43 8.43
CA CYS A 47 -8.02 6.23 9.15
C CYS A 47 -9.04 5.44 8.32
N ASP A 48 -10.09 6.09 7.81
CA ASP A 48 -11.12 5.44 6.99
C ASP A 48 -10.48 4.76 5.76
N VAL A 49 -9.58 5.47 5.06
CA VAL A 49 -8.86 4.92 3.90
C VAL A 49 -7.99 3.71 4.26
N MET A 50 -7.28 3.77 5.40
CA MET A 50 -6.46 2.64 5.85
C MET A 50 -7.31 1.45 6.29
N GLU A 51 -8.48 1.68 6.90
CA GLU A 51 -9.42 0.63 7.25
C GLU A 51 -9.96 -0.10 6.02
N GLU A 52 -10.32 0.64 4.98
CA GLU A 52 -10.73 0.08 3.68
C GLU A 52 -9.61 -0.73 3.04
N TYR A 53 -8.39 -0.18 2.98
CA TYR A 53 -7.23 -0.88 2.43
C TYR A 53 -6.96 -2.19 3.18
N MET A 54 -6.95 -2.15 4.51
CA MET A 54 -6.76 -3.35 5.33
C MET A 54 -7.92 -4.35 5.19
N ALA A 55 -9.15 -3.89 4.96
CA ALA A 55 -10.29 -4.77 4.73
C ALA A 55 -10.14 -5.57 3.43
N GLU A 56 -9.70 -4.93 2.35
CA GLU A 56 -9.43 -5.60 1.08
C GLU A 56 -8.26 -6.60 1.20
N GLU A 57 -7.18 -6.22 1.89
CA GLU A 57 -6.05 -7.13 2.12
C GLU A 57 -6.45 -8.33 2.99
N ARG A 58 -7.25 -8.12 4.05
CA ARG A 58 -7.82 -9.23 4.85
C ARG A 58 -8.67 -10.17 3.99
N LYS A 59 -9.50 -9.62 3.10
CA LYS A 59 -10.35 -10.41 2.21
C LYS A 59 -9.54 -11.22 1.21
N LYS A 60 -8.47 -10.65 0.64
CA LYS A 60 -7.52 -11.38 -0.21
C LYS A 60 -6.89 -12.54 0.54
N PHE A 61 -6.40 -12.30 1.76
CA PHE A 61 -5.76 -13.32 2.58
C PHE A 61 -6.69 -14.47 2.96
N LEU A 62 -7.94 -14.16 3.35
CA LEU A 62 -8.96 -15.19 3.62
C LEU A 62 -9.30 -16.01 2.36
N THR A 63 -9.36 -15.35 1.20
CA THR A 63 -9.61 -16.02 -0.09
C THR A 63 -8.44 -16.94 -0.48
N LEU A 64 -7.21 -16.51 -0.21
CA LEU A 64 -6.01 -17.32 -0.39
C LEU A 64 -6.05 -18.58 0.49
N ILE A 65 -6.26 -18.43 1.80
CA ILE A 65 -6.37 -19.58 2.72
C ILE A 65 -7.49 -20.53 2.28
N GLY A 66 -8.66 -19.99 1.92
CA GLY A 66 -9.77 -20.79 1.41
C GLY A 66 -9.41 -21.58 0.15
N SER A 67 -8.61 -21.00 -0.74
CA SER A 67 -8.12 -21.66 -1.95
C SER A 67 -7.09 -22.74 -1.61
N MET A 68 -6.19 -22.49 -0.66
CA MET A 68 -5.21 -23.48 -0.19
C MET A 68 -5.90 -24.71 0.43
N ILE A 69 -6.90 -24.49 1.29
CA ILE A 69 -7.67 -25.58 1.90
C ILE A 69 -8.38 -26.42 0.83
N LYS A 70 -9.01 -25.77 -0.16
CA LYS A 70 -9.71 -26.46 -1.26
C LYS A 70 -8.79 -27.28 -2.16
N ASN A 71 -7.52 -26.90 -2.25
CA ASN A 71 -6.52 -27.53 -3.11
C ASN A 71 -5.51 -28.41 -2.34
N ASN A 72 -5.84 -28.80 -1.11
CA ASN A 72 -5.00 -29.65 -0.24
C ASN A 72 -3.60 -29.08 0.05
N ASP A 73 -3.45 -27.75 0.08
CA ASP A 73 -2.21 -27.05 0.44
C ASP A 73 -2.27 -26.51 1.89
N SER A 74 -3.15 -27.05 2.73
CA SER A 74 -3.38 -26.56 4.11
C SER A 74 -2.18 -26.71 5.04
N ASP A 75 -1.33 -27.72 4.79
CA ASP A 75 -0.08 -27.97 5.51
C ASP A 75 0.98 -26.86 5.30
N LYS A 76 0.79 -26.02 4.28
CA LYS A 76 1.70 -24.93 3.92
C LYS A 76 1.23 -23.56 4.42
N ILE A 77 0.09 -23.45 5.10
CA ILE A 77 -0.45 -22.16 5.56
C ILE A 77 0.54 -21.43 6.47
N GLU A 78 1.28 -22.14 7.33
CA GLU A 78 2.29 -21.54 8.20
C GLU A 78 3.42 -20.86 7.42
N GLN A 79 3.71 -21.34 6.21
CA GLN A 79 4.77 -20.80 5.35
C GLN A 79 4.38 -19.45 4.73
N LEU A 80 3.10 -19.03 4.79
CA LEU A 80 2.66 -17.70 4.31
C LEU A 80 3.30 -16.53 5.07
N GLN A 81 3.98 -16.79 6.19
CA GLN A 81 4.80 -15.79 6.87
C GLN A 81 6.02 -15.38 6.05
N ASP A 82 6.48 -16.23 5.15
CA ASP A 82 7.52 -15.92 4.17
C ASP A 82 6.91 -15.11 3.01
N PRO A 83 7.35 -13.86 2.79
CA PRO A 83 6.80 -12.99 1.74
C PRO A 83 6.97 -13.56 0.33
N GLU A 84 8.05 -14.29 0.06
CA GLU A 84 8.29 -14.91 -1.25
C GLU A 84 7.27 -16.02 -1.50
N PHE A 85 7.07 -16.90 -0.51
CA PHE A 85 6.05 -17.94 -0.57
C PHE A 85 4.62 -17.37 -0.65
N LEU A 86 4.33 -16.30 0.09
CA LEU A 86 3.05 -15.60 -0.01
C LEU A 86 2.79 -15.12 -1.45
N GLN A 87 3.78 -14.49 -2.09
CA GLN A 87 3.64 -14.07 -3.49
C GLN A 87 3.46 -15.26 -4.43
N GLU A 88 4.23 -16.33 -4.27
CA GLU A 88 4.08 -17.54 -5.08
C GLU A 88 2.64 -18.08 -5.00
N MET A 89 2.07 -18.11 -3.80
CA MET A 89 0.72 -18.64 -3.59
C MET A 89 -0.36 -17.67 -4.10
N LEU A 90 -0.18 -16.36 -3.95
CA LEU A 90 -1.07 -15.36 -4.58
C LEU A 90 -1.06 -15.53 -6.11
N HIS A 91 0.11 -15.73 -6.72
CA HIS A 91 0.24 -16.02 -8.15
C HIS A 91 -0.50 -17.30 -8.55
N LYS A 92 -0.23 -18.38 -7.83
CA LYS A 92 -0.79 -19.72 -8.08
C LYS A 92 -2.32 -19.73 -8.12
N TYR A 93 -2.97 -18.91 -7.28
CA TYR A 93 -4.43 -18.83 -7.23
C TYR A 93 -5.02 -17.58 -7.91
N GLY A 94 -4.21 -16.76 -8.58
CA GLY A 94 -4.68 -15.59 -9.33
C GLY A 94 -5.25 -14.48 -8.46
N LEU A 95 -4.58 -14.18 -7.35
CA LEU A 95 -4.99 -13.16 -6.35
C LEU A 95 -4.06 -11.92 -6.31
N GLU A 96 -3.21 -11.75 -7.33
CA GLU A 96 -2.29 -10.59 -7.48
C GLU A 96 -3.01 -9.29 -7.88
#